data_AF-A0A8T4J4G1-F1
#
_entry.id   AF-A0A8T4J4G1-F1
#
_cell.length_a   1.000
_cell.length_b   1.000
_cell.length_c   1.000
_cell.angle_alpha   90.00
_cell.angle_beta   90.00
_cell.angle_gamma   90.00
#
_symmetry.space_group_name_H-M   'P 1'
#
loop_
_entity.id
_entity.type
_entity.pdbx_description
1 polymer ?
#
loop_
_entity_poly.entity_id
_entity_poly.type
_entity_poly.pdbx_seq_one_letter_code
_entity_poly.pdbx_strand_id
1 'polypeptide(L)'
;GVPKKEKQYIDQKKTVVDGGDLGVTGHIGWYVPKYFADAHPDVLDWKNLNKYAKDLRTTESGDKGQLLEGSPSYTTNDKYIIDNLDLDFKPVYAGSEAAQITEMKKNFKAKKPFI
;
A
#
# COMPACT_ATOMS: atom_id res chain seq x y z
N GLY A 1 -13.62 -9.19 1.11
CA GLY A 1 -12.94 -9.37 2.40
C GLY A 1 -11.85 -10.41 2.26
N VAL A 2 -11.84 -11.42 3.14
CA VAL A 2 -10.83 -12.49 3.17
C VAL A 2 -11.53 -13.82 2.88
N PRO A 3 -11.64 -14.24 1.60
CA PRO A 3 -12.58 -15.31 1.19
C PRO A 3 -12.40 -16.62 1.94
N LYS A 4 -11.15 -16.96 2.31
CA LYS A 4 -10.86 -18.16 3.11
C LYS A 4 -11.45 -18.08 4.53
N LYS A 5 -11.39 -16.91 5.17
CA LYS A 5 -11.96 -16.69 6.51
C LYS A 5 -13.48 -16.64 6.45
N GLU A 6 -14.04 -15.96 5.45
CA GLU A 6 -15.50 -15.93 5.19
C GLU A 6 -16.03 -17.36 5.06
N LYS A 7 -15.47 -18.17 4.15
CA LYS A 7 -15.85 -19.59 4.00
C LYS A 7 -15.74 -20.40 5.29
N GLN A 8 -14.66 -20.19 6.05
CA GLN A 8 -14.43 -20.95 7.28
C GLN A 8 -15.44 -20.59 8.38
N TYR A 9 -15.68 -19.31 8.63
CA TYR A 9 -16.41 -18.85 9.82
C TYR A 9 -17.90 -18.62 9.57
N ILE A 10 -18.29 -18.26 8.35
CA ILE A 10 -19.67 -18.05 7.94
C ILE A 10 -20.27 -19.37 7.45
N ASP A 11 -19.71 -19.96 6.39
CA ASP A 11 -20.34 -21.11 5.73
C ASP A 11 -20.17 -22.42 6.52
N GLN A 12 -18.95 -22.70 6.99
CA GLN A 12 -18.60 -23.98 7.59
C GLN A 12 -18.87 -24.03 9.09
N LYS A 13 -18.23 -23.14 9.86
CA LYS A 13 -18.34 -23.14 11.32
C LYS A 13 -19.63 -22.50 11.81
N LYS A 14 -20.25 -21.61 11.02
CA LYS A 14 -21.48 -20.87 11.35
C LYS A 14 -21.38 -20.14 12.70
N THR A 15 -20.19 -19.68 13.06
CA THR A 15 -19.91 -18.93 14.30
C THR A 15 -20.02 -17.41 14.10
N VAL A 16 -20.09 -16.96 12.84
CA VAL A 16 -20.19 -15.56 12.43
C VAL A 16 -21.33 -15.44 11.43
N VAL A 17 -22.04 -14.31 11.47
CA VAL A 17 -23.05 -13.94 10.48
C VAL A 17 -22.58 -12.71 9.70
N ASP A 18 -22.94 -12.64 8.42
CA ASP A 18 -22.75 -11.44 7.63
C ASP A 18 -23.67 -10.32 8.15
N GLY A 19 -23.08 -9.18 8.51
CA GLY A 19 -23.79 -8.02 9.03
C GLY A 19 -24.36 -7.09 7.96
N GLY A 20 -24.05 -7.34 6.69
CA GLY A 20 -24.44 -6.49 5.57
C GLY A 20 -23.58 -5.23 5.42
N ASP A 21 -23.83 -4.49 4.34
CA ASP A 21 -23.07 -3.31 3.98
C ASP A 21 -23.42 -2.10 4.87
N LEU A 22 -22.41 -1.31 5.22
CA LEU A 22 -22.57 -0.05 5.98
C LEU A 22 -22.95 1.15 5.08
N GLY A 23 -23.03 0.95 3.76
CA GLY A 23 -23.32 2.03 2.79
C GLY A 23 -22.14 2.98 2.51
N VAL A 24 -20.92 2.62 2.94
CA VAL A 24 -19.71 3.43 2.74
C VAL A 24 -18.82 2.79 1.67
N THR A 25 -18.29 3.59 0.73
CA THR A 25 -17.32 3.13 -0.26
C THR A 25 -15.91 3.51 0.18
N GLY A 26 -15.10 2.51 0.53
CA GLY A 26 -13.67 2.70 0.79
C GLY A 26 -12.88 2.75 -0.52
N HIS A 27 -11.88 3.64 -0.58
CA HIS A 27 -10.90 3.70 -1.66
C HIS A 27 -9.54 3.26 -1.14
N ILE A 28 -9.11 2.07 -1.56
CA ILE A 28 -7.78 1.53 -1.23
C ILE A 28 -6.94 1.57 -2.49
N GLY A 29 -5.74 2.12 -2.38
CA GLY A 29 -4.80 2.26 -3.47
C GLY A 29 -3.47 2.82 -2.96
N TRP A 30 -2.51 2.96 -3.87
CA TRP A 30 -1.21 3.58 -3.59
C TRP A 30 -1.27 5.07 -3.89
N TYR A 31 -0.63 5.88 -3.05
CA TYR A 31 -0.75 7.34 -3.12
C TYR A 31 0.62 7.99 -3.02
N VAL A 32 0.90 8.91 -3.92
CA VAL A 32 2.08 9.77 -3.86
C VAL A 32 1.71 11.17 -3.32
N PRO A 33 2.64 11.90 -2.69
CA PRO A 33 2.38 13.25 -2.26
C PRO A 33 2.20 14.19 -3.45
N LYS A 34 1.28 15.17 -3.32
CA LYS A 34 0.92 16.11 -4.40
C LYS A 34 2.13 16.78 -5.08
N TYR A 35 3.14 17.20 -4.31
CA TYR A 35 4.31 17.86 -4.91
C TYR A 35 5.12 16.95 -5.83
N PHE A 36 5.09 15.63 -5.60
CA PHE A 36 5.76 14.65 -6.45
C PHE A 36 4.92 14.40 -7.72
N ALA A 37 3.60 14.26 -7.58
CA ALA A 37 2.69 14.16 -8.72
C ALA A 37 2.69 15.42 -9.60
N ASP A 38 2.77 16.61 -9.02
CA ASP A 38 2.81 17.86 -9.80
C ASP A 38 4.11 17.99 -10.62
N ALA A 39 5.23 17.48 -10.10
CA ALA A 39 6.52 17.45 -10.79
C ALA A 39 6.64 16.29 -11.79
N HIS A 40 5.92 15.18 -11.53
CA HIS A 40 5.94 13.96 -12.33
C HIS A 40 4.50 13.46 -12.58
N PRO A 41 3.70 14.13 -13.43
CA PRO A 41 2.28 13.80 -13.57
C PRO A 41 2.01 12.36 -14.06
N ASP A 42 2.94 11.77 -14.81
CA ASP A 42 2.83 10.40 -15.31
C ASP A 42 3.02 9.33 -14.22
N VAL A 43 3.48 9.70 -13.01
CA VAL A 43 3.57 8.78 -11.86
C VAL A 43 2.21 8.25 -11.38
N LEU A 44 1.12 8.93 -11.75
CA LEU A 44 -0.25 8.52 -11.41
C LEU A 44 -0.73 7.32 -12.23
N ASP A 45 -0.03 6.96 -13.31
CA ASP A 45 -0.23 5.69 -14.01
C ASP A 45 0.78 4.67 -13.49
N TRP A 46 0.27 3.57 -12.92
CA TRP A 46 1.09 2.51 -12.31
C TRP A 46 2.16 1.96 -13.27
N LYS A 47 1.91 2.00 -14.58
CA LYS A 47 2.84 1.54 -15.61
C LYS A 47 4.15 2.33 -15.63
N ASN A 48 4.15 3.54 -15.08
CA ASN A 48 5.32 4.42 -15.03
C ASN A 48 6.09 4.31 -13.72
N LEU A 49 5.62 3.55 -12.72
CA LEU A 49 6.23 3.52 -11.38
C LEU A 49 7.70 3.10 -11.40
N ASN A 50 8.09 2.16 -12.27
CA ASN A 50 9.48 1.70 -12.38
C ASN A 50 10.45 2.83 -12.78
N LYS A 51 9.98 3.89 -13.45
CA LYS A 51 10.79 5.07 -13.74
C LYS A 51 11.26 5.80 -12.46
N TYR A 52 10.49 5.68 -11.39
CA TYR A 52 10.67 6.39 -10.11
C TYR A 52 11.14 5.50 -8.96
N ALA A 53 11.35 4.20 -9.21
CA ALA A 53 11.79 3.25 -8.18
C ALA A 53 13.04 3.74 -7.43
N LYS A 54 13.99 4.33 -8.16
CA LYS A 54 15.23 4.90 -7.60
C LYS A 54 14.97 6.09 -6.68
N ASP A 55 14.03 6.97 -7.03
CA ASP A 55 13.68 8.16 -6.23
C ASP A 55 12.93 7.78 -4.95
N LEU A 56 12.20 6.67 -5.00
CA LEU A 56 11.40 6.11 -3.90
C LEU A 56 12.17 5.09 -3.05
N ARG A 57 13.47 4.91 -3.30
CA ARG A 57 14.31 3.93 -2.62
C ARG A 57 14.63 4.35 -1.18
N THR A 58 14.70 3.37 -0.29
CA THR A 58 15.15 3.50 1.09
C THR A 58 16.19 2.44 1.41
N THR A 59 16.76 2.50 2.62
CA THR A 59 17.69 1.48 3.08
C THR A 59 16.99 0.12 3.21
N GLU A 60 15.73 0.15 3.62
CA GLU A 60 14.87 -1.02 3.89
C GLU A 60 14.39 -1.69 2.60
N SER A 61 14.23 -0.92 1.52
CA SER A 61 13.83 -1.43 0.21
C SER A 61 15.01 -1.97 -0.63
N GLY A 62 16.25 -1.66 -0.25
CA GLY A 62 17.45 -2.16 -0.91
C GLY A 62 17.70 -1.46 -2.24
N ASP A 63 17.72 -2.21 -3.34
CA ASP A 63 17.86 -1.70 -4.70
C ASP A 63 16.53 -1.22 -5.31
N LYS A 64 15.39 -1.66 -4.76
CA LYS A 64 14.03 -1.38 -5.23
C LYS A 64 13.42 -0.10 -4.62
N GLY A 65 12.37 0.42 -5.23
CA GLY A 65 11.52 1.45 -4.62
C GLY A 65 10.76 0.92 -3.39
N GLN A 66 10.57 1.77 -2.37
CA GLN A 66 9.78 1.43 -1.19
C GLN A 66 8.30 1.70 -1.47
N LEU A 67 7.45 0.67 -1.31
CA LEU A 67 6.02 0.86 -1.05
C LEU A 67 5.80 0.84 0.47
N LEU A 68 5.46 1.99 1.05
CA LEU A 68 5.35 2.17 2.49
C LEU A 68 4.02 1.62 3.01
N GLU A 69 4.08 0.49 3.70
CA GLU A 69 2.93 -0.20 4.29
C GLU A 69 2.75 0.14 5.76
N GLY A 70 1.52 -0.07 6.25
CA GLY A 70 1.18 0.09 7.66
C GLY A 70 1.61 -1.10 8.51
N SER A 71 0.64 -1.85 9.03
CA SER A 71 0.90 -3.03 9.87
C SER A 71 1.05 -4.30 9.01
N PRO A 72 2.01 -5.20 9.32
CA PRO A 72 2.07 -6.51 8.68
C PRO A 72 0.87 -7.42 9.01
N SER A 73 0.04 -7.02 9.98
CA SER A 73 -1.20 -7.73 10.33
C SER A 73 -2.36 -7.44 9.38
N TYR A 74 -2.25 -6.40 8.54
CA TYR A 74 -3.26 -6.06 7.55
C TYR A 74 -3.33 -7.10 6.45
N THR A 75 -4.54 -7.35 5.94
CA THR A 75 -4.71 -8.23 4.78
C THR A 75 -4.55 -7.41 3.52
N THR A 76 -3.38 -7.54 2.90
CA THR A 76 -2.99 -6.86 1.66
C THR A 76 -2.65 -7.86 0.55
N ASN A 77 -2.75 -7.43 -0.71
CA ASN A 77 -2.26 -8.14 -1.89
C ASN A 77 -1.05 -7.45 -2.55
N ASP A 78 -0.50 -6.41 -1.94
CA ASP A 78 0.45 -5.49 -2.58
C ASP A 78 1.72 -6.19 -3.07
N LYS A 79 2.23 -7.18 -2.32
CA LYS A 79 3.32 -8.04 -2.80
C LYS A 79 2.98 -8.75 -4.11
N TYR A 80 1.80 -9.36 -4.21
CA TYR A 80 1.40 -10.08 -5.42
C TYR A 80 1.11 -9.13 -6.58
N ILE A 81 0.58 -7.94 -6.30
CA ILE A 81 0.35 -6.91 -7.32
C ILE A 81 1.70 -6.47 -7.89
N ILE A 82 2.67 -6.14 -7.04
CA ILE A 82 4.04 -5.79 -7.45
C ILE A 82 4.67 -6.89 -8.29
N ASP A 83 4.63 -8.14 -7.81
CA ASP A 83 5.26 -9.28 -8.50
C ASP A 83 4.57 -9.54 -9.87
N ASN A 84 3.23 -9.46 -9.94
CA ASN A 84 2.49 -9.73 -11.18
C ASN A 84 2.61 -8.62 -12.22
N LEU A 85 2.85 -7.38 -11.77
CA LEU A 85 3.02 -6.21 -12.63
C LEU A 85 4.49 -5.93 -12.99
N ASP A 86 5.41 -6.80 -12.53
CA ASP A 86 6.86 -6.67 -12.70
C ASP A 86 7.39 -5.29 -12.25
N LEU A 87 6.88 -4.84 -11.09
CA LEU A 87 7.28 -3.55 -10.52
C LEU A 87 8.58 -3.69 -9.73
N ASP A 88 9.48 -2.72 -9.90
CA ASP A 88 10.75 -2.63 -9.18
C ASP A 88 10.56 -2.01 -7.78
N PHE A 89 9.60 -2.57 -7.04
CA PHE A 89 9.18 -2.10 -5.73
C PHE A 89 9.22 -3.24 -4.71
N LYS A 90 9.26 -2.84 -3.44
CA LYS A 90 9.20 -3.75 -2.30
C LYS A 90 8.29 -3.14 -1.22
N PRO A 91 7.30 -3.89 -0.72
CA PRO A 91 6.55 -3.49 0.46
C PRO A 91 7.47 -3.42 1.68
N VAL A 92 7.43 -2.30 2.40
CA VAL A 92 8.15 -2.08 3.67
C VAL A 92 7.14 -1.64 4.71
N TYR A 93 7.00 -2.43 5.78
CA TYR A 93 6.01 -2.20 6.82
C TYR A 93 6.55 -1.28 7.92
N ALA A 94 5.86 -0.17 8.17
CA ALA A 94 6.13 0.73 9.30
C ALA A 94 5.75 0.13 10.66
N GLY A 95 5.01 -0.99 10.67
CA GLY A 95 4.60 -1.74 11.85
C GLY A 95 3.20 -1.40 12.36
N SER A 96 2.73 -0.17 12.13
CA SER A 96 1.37 0.29 12.44
C SER A 96 0.94 1.43 11.51
N GLU A 97 -0.36 1.68 11.40
CA GLU A 97 -0.90 2.87 10.70
C GLU A 97 -0.37 4.18 11.30
N ALA A 98 -0.26 4.28 12.63
CA ALA A 98 0.28 5.47 13.29
C ALA A 98 1.75 5.73 12.89
N ALA A 99 2.55 4.67 12.78
CA ALA A 99 3.93 4.75 12.31
C ALA A 99 4.00 5.17 10.83
N GLN A 100 3.16 4.57 9.98
CA GLN A 100 3.05 4.92 8.56
C GLN A 100 2.73 6.40 8.36
N ILE A 101 1.69 6.91 9.04
CA ILE A 101 1.29 8.33 8.99
C ILE A 101 2.43 9.23 9.49
N THR A 102 3.16 8.82 10.54
CA THR A 102 4.28 9.59 11.08
C THR A 102 5.42 9.70 10.07
N GLU A 103 5.76 8.60 9.39
CA GLU A 103 6.77 8.58 8.35
C GLU A 103 6.35 9.42 7.13
N MET A 104 5.12 9.28 6.64
CA MET A 104 4.58 10.11 5.56
C MET A 104 4.66 11.61 5.90
N LYS A 105 4.28 12.00 7.13
CA LYS A 105 4.38 13.39 7.60
C LYS A 105 5.82 13.89 7.64
N LYS A 106 6.76 13.06 8.10
CA LYS A 106 8.19 13.38 8.13
C LYS A 106 8.72 13.60 6.70
N ASN A 107 8.46 12.65 5.80
CA ASN A 107 8.89 12.71 4.40
C ASN A 107 8.26 13.91 3.67
N PHE A 108 6.98 14.18 3.91
CA PHE A 108 6.29 15.35 3.35
C PHE A 108 6.93 16.68 3.77
N LYS A 109 7.25 16.85 5.06
CA LYS A 109 7.94 18.05 5.57
C LYS A 109 9.33 18.21 4.95
N ALA A 110 10.04 17.10 4.73
CA ALA A 110 11.35 17.09 4.10
C ALA A 110 11.31 17.16 2.57
N LYS A 111 10.13 17.23 1.95
CA LYS A 111 9.92 17.14 0.49
C LYS A 111 10.57 15.89 -0.14
N LYS A 112 10.69 14.80 0.64
CA LYS A 112 11.20 13.51 0.19
C LYS A 112 10.03 12.68 -0.36
N PRO A 113 10.07 12.20 -1.62
CA PRO A 113 8.99 11.42 -2.19
C PRO A 113 8.77 10.11 -1.43
N PHE A 114 7.53 9.65 -1.43
CA PHE A 114 7.09 8.38 -0.85
C PHE A 114 5.86 7.88 -1.62
N ILE A 115 5.61 6.58 -1.55
CA ILE A 115 4.43 5.90 -2.08
C ILE A 115 3.93 4.88 -1.08
#